data_AF-A0A257N053-F1
#
_entry.id   AF-A0A257N053-F1
#
_cell.length_a   1.000
_cell.length_b   1.000
_cell.length_c   1.000
_cell.angle_alpha   90.00
_cell.angle_beta   90.00
_cell.angle_gamma   90.00
#
_symmetry.space_group_name_H-M   'P 1'
#
loop_
_entity.id
_entity.type
_entity.pdbx_description
1 polymer ?
#
loop_
_entity_poly.entity_id
_entity_poly.type
_entity_poly.pdbx_seq_one_letter_code
_entity_poly.pdbx_strand_id
1 'polypeptide(L)'
;GPIVIGAVQGASCYGPAYEYLMILEAELRKRQIRDKVPMTFVTAEPYIGHLGLGGVGDTKGLLESALRDKTIKWITNARVDKIEPGMMFVTEVDEEGKDKKKHELPFNHSMMLPAFTGVDAVRHVGVEGLVNPRGFVLVDEYQRNKTFKNIYSVGVCIAIPPVEATPVPTGAPKTGYMIESMVTATAHNIAEELAGKEPSHKATWNALCLADFGDSGVAFLAKPQIPPRNVTWSSEGKWVHLAKIGFEKYFMRKIRKGISEPFYERLMLKLIGVVRLKGK
;
A
#
# COMPACT_ATOMS: atom_id res chain seq x y z
N GLY A 1 -1.52 18.69 22.29
CA GLY A 1 -0.38 17.84 22.66
C GLY A 1 0.23 17.24 21.42
N PRO A 2 1.44 16.66 21.48
CA PRO A 2 2.14 16.14 20.31
C PRO A 2 1.43 14.96 19.63
N ILE A 3 1.68 14.76 18.34
CA ILE A 3 1.11 13.70 17.53
C ILE A 3 2.23 12.92 16.84
N VAL A 4 2.14 11.58 16.87
CA VAL A 4 3.05 10.68 16.15
C VAL A 4 2.27 9.77 15.21
N ILE A 5 2.46 9.92 13.90
CA ILE A 5 1.81 9.09 12.87
C ILE A 5 2.87 8.31 12.11
N GLY A 6 2.56 7.13 11.59
CA GLY A 6 3.58 6.38 10.88
C GLY A 6 3.22 4.96 10.45
N ALA A 7 4.26 4.20 10.14
CA ALA A 7 4.17 2.78 9.79
C ALA A 7 5.35 2.02 10.38
N VAL A 8 5.06 0.90 11.06
CA VAL A 8 6.09 0.09 11.74
C VAL A 8 6.88 -0.80 10.79
N GLN A 9 7.95 -1.40 11.28
CA GLN A 9 8.72 -2.43 10.58
C GLN A 9 7.82 -3.55 10.02
N GLY A 10 8.01 -3.89 8.75
CA GLY A 10 7.24 -4.92 8.03
C GLY A 10 5.87 -4.46 7.52
N ALA A 11 5.50 -3.19 7.71
CA ALA A 11 4.34 -2.61 7.05
C ALA A 11 4.49 -2.68 5.52
N SER A 12 3.36 -2.70 4.82
CA SER A 12 3.34 -2.76 3.35
C SER A 12 2.37 -1.78 2.71
N CYS A 13 1.66 -0.98 3.49
CA CYS A 13 0.62 -0.07 3.01
C CYS A 13 0.91 1.36 3.46
N TYR A 14 1.98 1.98 2.97
CA TYR A 14 2.46 3.26 3.51
C TYR A 14 1.59 4.47 3.14
N GLY A 15 0.92 4.43 1.98
CA GLY A 15 0.08 5.53 1.49
C GLY A 15 -0.92 6.06 2.53
N PRO A 16 -1.74 5.20 3.18
CA PRO A 16 -2.66 5.62 4.23
C PRO A 16 -2.01 6.28 5.46
N ALA A 17 -0.74 6.02 5.77
CA ALA A 17 -0.05 6.71 6.88
C ALA A 17 0.19 8.19 6.54
N TYR A 18 0.61 8.45 5.29
CA TYR A 18 0.69 9.81 4.75
C TYR A 18 -0.70 10.46 4.66
N GLU A 19 -1.69 9.75 4.12
CA GLU A 19 -3.08 10.22 3.98
C GLU A 19 -3.65 10.69 5.33
N TYR A 20 -3.59 9.85 6.35
CA TYR A 20 -4.12 10.15 7.68
C TYR A 20 -3.38 11.31 8.35
N LEU A 21 -2.04 11.36 8.23
CA LEU A 21 -1.23 12.46 8.74
C LEU A 21 -1.67 13.80 8.13
N MET A 22 -1.83 13.85 6.81
CA MET A 22 -2.15 15.09 6.09
C MET A 22 -3.60 15.54 6.35
N ILE A 23 -4.56 14.62 6.41
CA ILE A 23 -5.95 14.94 6.77
C ILE A 23 -6.02 15.52 8.18
N LEU A 24 -5.30 14.94 9.14
CA LEU A 24 -5.25 15.44 10.51
C LEU A 24 -4.60 16.83 10.57
N GLU A 25 -3.54 17.06 9.80
CA GLU A 25 -2.89 18.37 9.69
C GLU A 25 -3.84 19.44 9.12
N ALA A 26 -4.58 19.10 8.06
CA ALA A 26 -5.58 19.97 7.44
C ALA A 26 -6.72 20.31 8.42
N GLU A 27 -7.22 19.34 9.17
CA GLU A 27 -8.27 19.55 10.17
C GLU A 27 -7.79 20.44 11.33
N LEU A 28 -6.55 20.28 11.80
CA LEU A 28 -5.97 21.15 12.82
C LEU A 28 -5.81 22.59 12.33
N ARG A 29 -5.45 22.80 11.05
CA ARG A 29 -5.41 24.14 10.44
C ARG A 29 -6.78 24.75 10.31
N LYS A 30 -7.77 23.98 9.85
CA LYS A 30 -9.16 24.42 9.72
C LYS A 30 -9.72 24.90 11.06
N ARG A 31 -9.33 24.25 12.16
CA ARG A 31 -9.68 24.64 13.53
C ARG A 31 -8.81 25.75 14.12
N GLN A 32 -7.80 26.21 13.39
CA GLN A 32 -6.83 27.22 13.85
C GLN A 32 -6.11 26.84 15.17
N ILE A 33 -5.73 25.57 15.29
CA ILE A 33 -4.99 25.04 16.46
C ILE A 33 -3.71 24.28 16.09
N ARG A 34 -3.33 24.28 14.80
CA ARG A 34 -2.13 23.56 14.31
C ARG A 34 -0.84 24.05 14.95
N ASP A 35 -0.77 25.32 15.33
CA ASP A 35 0.36 25.95 16.04
C ASP A 35 0.62 25.34 17.42
N LYS A 36 -0.39 24.71 18.03
CA LYS A 36 -0.30 24.09 19.38
C LYS A 36 0.02 22.59 19.35
N VAL A 37 0.24 22.03 18.16
CA VAL A 37 0.29 20.57 17.96
C VAL A 37 1.54 20.20 17.17
N PRO A 38 2.64 19.84 17.84
CA PRO A 38 3.80 19.23 17.19
C PRO A 38 3.41 17.91 16.52
N MET A 39 3.85 17.68 15.29
CA MET A 39 3.58 16.44 14.55
C MET A 39 4.89 15.82 14.06
N THR A 40 5.03 14.51 14.26
CA THR A 40 6.16 13.71 13.79
C THR A 40 5.67 12.51 13.00
N PHE A 41 6.27 12.27 11.84
CA PHE A 41 6.05 11.08 11.03
C PHE A 41 7.18 10.06 11.24
N VAL A 42 6.84 8.81 11.60
CA VAL A 42 7.82 7.75 11.85
C VAL A 42 7.60 6.62 10.84
N THR A 43 8.62 6.24 10.08
CA THR A 43 8.46 5.20 9.07
C THR A 43 9.67 4.26 8.99
N ALA A 44 9.37 2.98 8.75
CA ALA A 44 10.35 1.97 8.38
C ALA A 44 10.92 2.19 6.96
N GLU A 45 10.34 3.08 6.16
CA GLU A 45 10.87 3.40 4.83
C GLU A 45 12.28 4.00 4.91
N PRO A 46 13.18 3.68 3.96
CA PRO A 46 14.52 4.25 3.92
C PRO A 46 14.53 5.76 3.62
N TYR A 47 13.51 6.24 2.93
CA TYR A 47 13.27 7.66 2.66
C TYR A 47 11.76 7.90 2.51
N ILE A 48 11.33 9.15 2.66
CA ILE A 48 9.92 9.53 2.52
C ILE A 48 9.43 9.25 1.10
N GLY A 49 8.30 8.55 0.96
CA GLY A 49 7.73 8.26 -0.35
C GLY A 49 8.37 7.08 -1.09
N HIS A 50 9.09 6.21 -0.36
CA HIS A 50 9.54 4.90 -0.86
C HIS A 50 8.34 3.97 -1.15
N LEU A 51 7.29 4.05 -0.32
CA LEU A 51 5.99 3.39 -0.44
C LEU A 51 6.02 1.85 -0.48
N GLY A 52 7.15 1.23 -0.13
CA GLY A 52 7.37 -0.20 -0.28
C GLY A 52 7.61 -0.63 -1.74
N LEU A 53 7.90 0.34 -2.62
CA LEU A 53 7.98 0.16 -4.07
C LEU A 53 9.29 0.69 -4.67
N GLY A 54 10.27 1.13 -3.87
CA GLY A 54 11.44 1.84 -4.39
C GLY A 54 11.10 3.24 -4.93
N GLY A 55 10.00 3.83 -4.47
CA GLY A 55 9.46 5.09 -5.00
C GLY A 55 8.72 4.93 -6.33
N VAL A 56 7.82 5.88 -6.64
CA VAL A 56 7.06 5.93 -7.91
C VAL A 56 7.08 7.36 -8.43
N GLY A 57 7.94 7.62 -9.41
CA GLY A 57 8.12 8.96 -9.96
C GLY A 57 8.85 9.82 -8.96
N ASP A 58 8.35 11.03 -8.72
CA ASP A 58 8.90 11.92 -7.70
C ASP A 58 8.10 11.87 -6.39
N THR A 59 7.60 10.70 -5.99
CA THR A 59 6.93 10.56 -4.68
C THR A 59 7.82 11.00 -3.53
N LYS A 60 9.15 10.86 -3.66
CA LYS A 60 10.11 11.38 -2.69
C LYS A 60 10.05 12.90 -2.60
N GLY A 61 10.28 13.62 -3.71
CA GLY A 61 10.28 15.07 -3.71
C GLY A 61 8.93 15.67 -3.32
N LEU A 62 7.83 15.11 -3.83
CA LEU A 62 6.47 15.56 -3.53
C LEU A 62 6.13 15.41 -2.05
N LEU A 63 6.31 14.22 -1.47
CA LEU A 63 5.94 13.97 -0.07
C LEU A 63 6.89 14.67 0.92
N GLU A 64 8.18 14.75 0.63
CA GLU A 64 9.10 15.53 1.46
C GLU A 64 8.74 17.03 1.45
N SER A 65 8.38 17.57 0.29
CA SER A 65 7.95 18.97 0.18
C SER A 65 6.65 19.21 0.95
N ALA A 66 5.65 18.34 0.79
CA ALA A 66 4.41 18.43 1.54
C ALA A 66 4.61 18.38 3.07
N LEU A 67 5.51 17.51 3.56
CA LEU A 67 5.83 17.45 4.99
C LEU A 67 6.54 18.71 5.48
N ARG A 68 7.47 19.27 4.71
CA ARG A 68 8.17 20.52 5.05
C ARG A 68 7.22 21.70 5.09
N ASP A 69 6.38 21.87 4.07
CA ASP A 69 5.41 22.97 3.96
C ASP A 69 4.42 22.95 5.13
N LYS A 70 4.10 21.77 5.63
CA LYS A 70 3.21 21.56 6.78
C LYS A 70 3.94 21.52 8.14
N THR A 71 5.24 21.77 8.14
CA THR A 71 6.10 21.78 9.35
C THR A 71 5.97 20.48 10.17
N ILE A 72 5.94 19.34 9.47
CA ILE A 72 5.92 18.01 10.07
C ILE A 72 7.36 17.50 10.09
N LYS A 73 7.85 17.07 11.26
CA LYS A 73 9.16 16.40 11.36
C LYS A 73 9.01 14.94 10.97
N TRP A 74 10.09 14.27 10.56
CA TRP A 74 10.04 12.84 10.28
C TRP A 74 11.30 12.10 10.68
N ILE A 75 11.15 10.78 10.84
CA ILE A 75 12.22 9.81 11.11
C ILE A 75 12.00 8.63 10.16
N THR A 76 12.94 8.41 9.24
CA THR A 76 13.00 7.27 8.32
C THR A 76 13.98 6.22 8.86
N ASN A 77 14.06 5.05 8.23
CA ASN A 77 14.82 3.90 8.74
C ASN A 77 14.52 3.64 10.23
N ALA A 78 13.26 3.76 10.63
CA ALA A 78 12.85 3.67 12.01
C ALA A 78 12.17 2.34 12.33
N ARG A 79 12.66 1.66 13.36
CA ARG A 79 11.98 0.54 14.03
C ARG A 79 11.30 1.08 15.28
N VAL A 80 10.02 0.77 15.45
CA VAL A 80 9.32 1.03 16.72
C VAL A 80 9.57 -0.15 17.64
N ASP A 81 10.27 0.10 18.74
CA ASP A 81 10.65 -0.94 19.70
C ASP A 81 9.50 -1.26 20.66
N LYS A 82 8.84 -0.22 21.18
CA LYS A 82 7.65 -0.33 22.02
C LYS A 82 6.83 0.95 22.02
N ILE A 83 5.54 0.81 22.35
CA ILE A 83 4.62 1.92 22.58
C ILE A 83 4.03 1.76 23.97
N GLU A 84 4.17 2.79 24.79
CA GLU A 84 3.62 2.90 26.14
C GLU A 84 2.60 4.05 26.18
N PRO A 85 1.76 4.15 27.22
CA PRO A 85 0.85 5.27 27.38
C PRO A 85 1.59 6.63 27.30
N GLY A 86 1.35 7.35 26.21
CA GLY A 86 1.90 8.69 25.97
C GLY A 86 3.35 8.77 25.50
N MET A 87 4.03 7.63 25.25
CA MET A 87 5.43 7.61 24.81
C MET A 87 5.69 6.51 23.78
N MET A 88 6.34 6.86 22.67
CA MET A 88 6.80 5.91 21.65
C MET A 88 8.32 5.85 21.63
N PHE A 89 8.86 4.63 21.72
CA PHE A 89 10.29 4.36 21.69
C PHE A 89 10.68 3.86 20.30
N VAL A 90 11.56 4.61 19.65
CA VAL A 90 11.94 4.39 18.25
C VAL A 90 13.45 4.30 18.13
N THR A 91 13.94 3.27 17.45
CA THR A 91 15.33 3.17 17.03
C THR A 91 15.44 3.47 15.55
N GLU A 92 16.11 4.58 15.22
CA GLU A 92 16.58 4.89 13.88
C GLU A 92 17.84 4.06 13.60
N VAL A 93 17.90 3.42 12.43
CA VAL A 93 19.06 2.65 11.97
C VAL A 93 19.77 3.33 10.81
N ASP A 94 21.03 3.00 10.60
CA ASP A 94 21.79 3.40 9.42
C ASP A 94 21.50 2.50 8.21
N GLU A 95 22.19 2.74 7.09
CA GLU A 95 22.02 1.98 5.85
C GLU A 95 22.46 0.51 5.98
N GLU A 96 23.30 0.18 6.96
CA GLU A 96 23.72 -1.18 7.28
C GLU A 96 22.75 -1.89 8.25
N GLY A 97 21.71 -1.18 8.71
CA GLY A 97 20.73 -1.68 9.67
C GLY A 97 21.22 -1.66 11.13
N LYS A 98 22.34 -0.99 11.42
CA LYS A 98 22.83 -0.81 12.79
C LYS A 98 22.11 0.34 13.48
N ASP A 99 21.89 0.20 14.79
CA ASP A 99 21.29 1.25 15.61
C ASP A 99 22.10 2.55 15.49
N LYS A 100 21.47 3.61 14.97
CA LYS A 100 22.07 4.93 14.78
C LYS A 100 21.67 5.89 15.90
N LYS A 101 20.37 5.92 16.24
CA LYS A 101 19.84 6.82 17.27
C LYS A 101 18.56 6.28 17.89
N LYS A 102 18.45 6.41 19.21
CA LYS A 102 17.20 6.15 19.94
C LYS A 102 16.43 7.44 20.18
N HIS A 103 15.13 7.38 20.02
CA HIS A 103 14.21 8.49 20.18
C HIS A 103 13.09 8.11 21.15
N GLU A 104 12.79 9.02 22.07
CA GLU A 104 11.63 8.96 22.96
C GLU A 104 10.67 10.05 22.51
N LEU A 105 9.55 9.65 21.90
CA LEU A 105 8.60 10.54 21.26
C LEU A 105 7.32 10.62 22.11
N PRO A 106 7.14 11.70 22.90
CA PRO A 106 5.90 11.89 23.64
C PRO A 106 4.75 12.12 22.65
N PHE A 107 3.57 11.59 22.96
CA PHE A 107 2.37 11.80 22.16
C PHE A 107 1.11 11.89 23.02
N ASN A 108 0.16 12.71 22.58
CA ASN A 108 -1.24 12.68 23.05
C ASN A 108 -2.14 11.94 22.06
N HIS A 109 -1.71 11.80 20.80
CA HIS A 109 -2.38 11.02 19.77
C HIS A 109 -1.35 10.29 18.93
N SER A 110 -1.59 9.01 18.64
CA SER A 110 -0.73 8.24 17.76
C SER A 110 -1.52 7.31 16.86
N MET A 111 -1.02 7.10 15.64
CA MET A 111 -1.52 6.07 14.74
C MET A 111 -0.34 5.47 13.97
N MET A 112 -0.15 4.17 14.10
CA MET A 112 0.90 3.44 13.38
C MET A 112 0.26 2.32 12.56
N LEU A 113 0.57 2.28 11.27
CA LEU A 113 0.18 1.15 10.44
C LEU A 113 0.98 -0.09 10.84
N PRO A 114 0.31 -1.23 11.10
CA PRO A 114 0.97 -2.46 11.52
C PRO A 114 1.56 -3.21 10.31
N ALA A 115 2.43 -4.17 10.62
CA ALA A 115 2.84 -5.18 9.66
C ALA A 115 1.69 -6.18 9.41
N PHE A 116 1.48 -6.57 8.14
CA PHE A 116 0.51 -7.60 7.81
C PHE A 116 1.10 -9.00 7.97
N THR A 117 0.24 -9.94 8.33
CA THR A 117 0.49 -11.39 8.36
C THR A 117 -0.73 -12.12 7.81
N GLY A 118 -0.57 -13.39 7.47
CA GLY A 118 -1.71 -14.27 7.18
C GLY A 118 -2.68 -14.33 8.37
N VAL A 119 -3.95 -14.56 8.08
CA VAL A 119 -4.96 -14.77 9.13
C VAL A 119 -4.77 -16.14 9.78
N ASP A 120 -5.15 -16.26 11.06
CA ASP A 120 -4.93 -17.47 11.85
C ASP A 120 -5.51 -18.74 11.20
N ALA A 121 -6.71 -18.63 10.61
CA ALA A 121 -7.37 -19.73 9.92
C ALA A 121 -6.60 -20.30 8.72
N VAL A 122 -5.66 -19.54 8.15
CA VAL A 122 -4.85 -19.95 6.99
C VAL A 122 -3.42 -20.27 7.43
N ARG A 123 -2.81 -19.40 8.25
CA ARG A 123 -1.39 -19.55 8.63
C ARG A 123 -1.15 -20.71 9.60
N HIS A 124 -2.15 -21.11 10.38
CA HIS A 124 -2.03 -22.20 11.37
C HIS A 124 -2.57 -23.55 10.87
N VAL A 125 -2.92 -23.67 9.59
CA VAL A 125 -3.34 -24.95 9.00
C VAL A 125 -2.21 -26.00 9.10
N GLY A 126 -0.94 -25.56 9.18
CA GLY A 126 0.20 -26.45 9.40
C GLY A 126 0.55 -27.32 8.19
N VAL A 127 0.01 -27.00 7.02
CA VAL A 127 0.21 -27.75 5.78
C VAL A 127 1.33 -27.13 4.95
N GLU A 128 2.31 -27.95 4.59
CA GLU A 128 3.44 -27.56 3.77
C GLU A 128 3.02 -27.11 2.36
N GLY A 129 3.65 -26.05 1.85
CA GLY A 129 3.37 -25.52 0.51
C GLY A 129 2.14 -24.60 0.40
N LEU A 130 1.34 -24.43 1.46
CA LEU A 130 0.20 -23.51 1.45
C LEU A 130 0.63 -22.05 1.62
N VAL A 131 1.41 -21.76 2.66
CA VAL A 131 1.80 -20.39 3.05
C VAL A 131 3.31 -20.22 3.19
N ASN A 132 3.79 -18.99 3.12
CA ASN A 132 5.15 -18.62 3.52
C ASN A 132 5.26 -18.47 5.06
N PRO A 133 6.46 -18.24 5.63
CA PRO A 133 6.64 -18.09 7.08
C PRO A 133 5.84 -16.94 7.72
N ARG A 134 5.35 -15.96 6.94
CA ARG A 134 4.49 -14.86 7.41
C ARG A 134 2.99 -15.18 7.28
N GLY A 135 2.64 -16.38 6.82
CA GLY A 135 1.25 -16.84 6.66
C GLY A 135 0.59 -16.41 5.36
N PHE A 136 1.32 -15.82 4.39
CA PHE A 136 0.74 -15.46 3.10
C PHE A 136 0.71 -16.65 2.14
N VAL A 137 -0.39 -16.83 1.42
CA VAL A 137 -0.60 -17.97 0.52
C VAL A 137 0.39 -17.90 -0.65
N LEU A 138 1.09 -19.01 -0.89
CA LEU A 138 1.98 -19.18 -2.03
C LEU A 138 1.15 -19.40 -3.29
N VAL A 139 1.35 -18.57 -4.32
CA VAL A 139 0.64 -18.69 -5.60
C VAL A 139 1.62 -18.73 -6.78
N ASP A 140 1.17 -19.33 -7.87
CA ASP A 140 1.79 -19.20 -9.20
C ASP A 140 1.23 -17.96 -9.95
N GLU A 141 1.64 -17.78 -11.20
CA GLU A 141 1.23 -16.65 -12.03
C GLU A 141 -0.25 -16.65 -12.46
N TYR A 142 -0.96 -17.75 -12.19
CA TYR A 142 -2.39 -17.95 -12.46
C TYR A 142 -3.25 -17.74 -11.21
N GLN A 143 -2.66 -17.24 -10.11
CA GLN A 143 -3.29 -17.09 -8.80
C GLN A 143 -3.64 -18.41 -8.10
N ARG A 144 -3.10 -19.53 -8.57
CA ARG A 144 -3.33 -20.88 -8.04
C ARG A 144 -2.21 -21.27 -7.07
N ASN A 145 -2.52 -22.01 -6.01
CA ASN A 145 -1.49 -22.50 -5.10
C ASN A 145 -0.58 -23.53 -5.82
N LYS A 146 0.71 -23.48 -5.48
CA LYS A 146 1.73 -24.30 -6.15
C LYS A 146 1.57 -25.81 -5.86
N THR A 147 1.08 -26.17 -4.68
CA THR A 147 0.88 -27.55 -4.23
C THR A 147 -0.58 -27.98 -4.40
N PHE A 148 -1.52 -27.17 -3.91
CA PHE A 148 -2.96 -27.45 -3.89
C PHE A 148 -3.65 -26.78 -5.07
N LYS A 149 -3.80 -27.51 -6.18
CA LYS A 149 -4.28 -26.94 -7.46
C LYS A 149 -5.73 -26.45 -7.43
N ASN A 150 -6.55 -26.94 -6.50
CA ASN A 150 -7.91 -26.44 -6.29
C ASN A 150 -8.00 -25.21 -5.37
N ILE A 151 -6.87 -24.68 -4.88
CA ILE A 151 -6.83 -23.50 -4.02
C ILE A 151 -6.33 -22.31 -4.82
N TYR A 152 -7.14 -21.27 -4.88
CA TYR A 152 -6.78 -19.97 -5.44
C TYR A 152 -6.72 -18.92 -4.35
N SER A 153 -5.88 -17.90 -4.53
CA SER A 153 -5.78 -16.80 -3.59
C SER A 153 -5.59 -15.46 -4.31
N VAL A 154 -6.31 -14.45 -3.81
CA VAL A 154 -6.38 -13.10 -4.38
C VAL A 154 -6.32 -12.06 -3.28
N GLY A 155 -5.71 -10.91 -3.56
CA GLY A 155 -5.69 -9.81 -2.59
C GLY A 155 -4.44 -9.78 -1.71
N VAL A 156 -4.59 -9.13 -0.55
CA VAL A 156 -3.49 -8.89 0.39
C VAL A 156 -2.91 -10.20 0.95
N CYS A 157 -3.70 -11.27 0.99
CA CYS A 157 -3.32 -12.56 1.59
C CYS A 157 -2.31 -13.37 0.76
N ILE A 158 -1.97 -12.96 -0.47
CA ILE A 158 -0.98 -13.67 -1.28
C ILE A 158 0.44 -13.26 -0.93
N ALA A 159 1.38 -14.19 -1.08
CA ALA A 159 2.80 -13.93 -0.95
C ALA A 159 3.30 -13.19 -2.19
N ILE A 160 3.73 -11.94 -2.02
CA ILE A 160 4.54 -11.20 -3.01
C ILE A 160 5.86 -10.86 -2.32
N PRO A 161 7.01 -11.19 -2.94
CA PRO A 161 8.31 -10.83 -2.39
C PRO A 161 8.44 -9.31 -2.26
N PRO A 162 9.22 -8.80 -1.29
CA PRO A 162 9.61 -7.38 -1.26
C PRO A 162 10.25 -6.95 -2.58
N VAL A 163 10.10 -5.68 -2.94
CA VAL A 163 10.69 -5.12 -4.17
C VAL A 163 12.22 -5.06 -4.05
N GLU A 164 12.70 -4.70 -2.87
CA GLU A 164 14.12 -4.66 -2.52
C GLU A 164 14.29 -4.95 -1.02
N ALA A 165 15.51 -5.24 -0.61
CA ALA A 165 15.86 -5.30 0.80
C ALA A 165 16.10 -3.88 1.33
N THR A 166 15.44 -3.52 2.43
CA THR A 166 15.58 -2.21 3.08
C THR A 166 16.19 -2.37 4.49
N PRO A 167 16.89 -1.35 5.03
CA PRO A 167 17.56 -1.46 6.34
C PRO A 167 16.61 -1.85 7.47
N VAL A 168 15.41 -1.25 7.48
CA VAL A 168 14.27 -1.75 8.26
C VAL A 168 13.34 -2.48 7.30
N PRO A 169 12.86 -3.71 7.61
CA PRO A 169 12.02 -4.46 6.69
C PRO A 169 10.79 -3.68 6.23
N THR A 170 10.55 -3.63 4.93
CA THR A 170 9.35 -3.07 4.30
C THR A 170 8.71 -4.10 3.37
N GLY A 171 7.41 -4.02 3.15
CA GLY A 171 6.67 -4.92 2.26
C GLY A 171 6.10 -4.21 1.04
N ALA A 172 5.93 -4.94 -0.06
CA ALA A 172 5.27 -4.42 -1.25
C ALA A 172 3.74 -4.34 -1.06
N PRO A 173 3.09 -3.21 -1.38
CA PRO A 173 1.64 -3.03 -1.25
C PRO A 173 0.86 -3.94 -2.19
N LYS A 174 -0.39 -4.25 -1.82
CA LYS A 174 -1.35 -4.91 -2.70
C LYS A 174 -2.53 -3.98 -2.95
N THR A 175 -2.47 -3.22 -4.05
CA THR A 175 -3.41 -2.12 -4.34
C THR A 175 -4.68 -2.60 -5.05
N GLY A 176 -5.76 -1.81 -4.96
CA GLY A 176 -7.08 -2.18 -5.50
C GLY A 176 -7.06 -2.64 -6.96
N TYR A 177 -6.38 -1.91 -7.85
CA TYR A 177 -6.30 -2.30 -9.26
C TYR A 177 -5.64 -3.67 -9.45
N MET A 178 -4.52 -3.92 -8.76
CA MET A 178 -3.86 -5.23 -8.80
C MET A 178 -4.77 -6.34 -8.28
N ILE A 179 -5.53 -6.09 -7.22
CA ILE A 179 -6.48 -7.06 -6.66
C ILE A 179 -7.62 -7.35 -7.65
N GLU A 180 -8.18 -6.34 -8.30
CA GLU A 180 -9.22 -6.55 -9.32
C GLU A 180 -8.69 -7.37 -10.51
N SER A 181 -7.43 -7.16 -10.92
CA SER A 181 -6.77 -8.01 -11.92
C SER A 181 -6.60 -9.46 -11.45
N MET A 182 -6.22 -9.69 -10.19
CA MET A 182 -6.11 -11.03 -9.59
C MET A 182 -7.45 -11.75 -9.55
N VAL A 183 -8.51 -11.06 -9.13
CA VAL A 183 -9.88 -11.59 -9.12
C VAL A 183 -10.33 -11.98 -10.52
N THR A 184 -10.08 -11.10 -11.50
CA THR A 184 -10.42 -11.36 -12.91
C THR A 184 -9.70 -12.61 -13.43
N ALA A 185 -8.38 -12.68 -13.26
CA ALA A 185 -7.58 -13.84 -13.69
C ALA A 185 -8.06 -15.14 -13.03
N THR A 186 -8.30 -15.11 -11.72
CA THR A 186 -8.78 -16.27 -10.96
C THR A 186 -10.13 -16.76 -11.44
N ALA A 187 -11.11 -15.86 -11.65
CA ALA A 187 -12.43 -16.24 -12.11
C ALA A 187 -12.40 -16.91 -13.50
N HIS A 188 -11.57 -16.38 -14.42
CA HIS A 188 -11.38 -16.99 -15.73
C HIS A 188 -10.67 -18.34 -15.65
N ASN A 189 -9.63 -18.48 -14.82
CA ASN A 189 -8.89 -19.72 -14.66
C ASN A 189 -9.72 -20.83 -14.02
N ILE A 190 -10.52 -20.52 -13.00
CA ILE A 190 -11.47 -21.49 -12.40
C ILE A 190 -12.48 -21.95 -13.46
N ALA A 191 -12.99 -21.05 -14.30
CA ALA A 191 -13.89 -21.43 -15.38
C ALA A 191 -13.22 -22.34 -16.44
N GLU A 192 -11.93 -22.12 -16.73
CA GLU A 192 -11.14 -23.01 -17.60
C GLU A 192 -11.00 -24.40 -16.98
N GLU A 193 -10.62 -24.49 -15.71
CA GLU A 193 -10.47 -25.77 -15.00
C GLU A 193 -11.79 -26.54 -14.92
N LEU A 194 -12.90 -25.87 -14.63
CA LEU A 194 -14.24 -26.49 -14.63
C LEU A 194 -14.66 -27.00 -16.02
N ALA A 195 -14.09 -26.44 -17.09
CA ALA A 195 -14.27 -26.89 -18.47
C ALA A 195 -13.22 -27.92 -18.92
N GLY A 196 -12.39 -28.44 -18.01
CA GLY A 196 -11.33 -29.41 -18.30
C GLY A 196 -10.11 -28.82 -19.02
N LYS A 197 -9.90 -27.51 -18.95
CA LYS A 197 -8.75 -26.80 -19.56
C LYS A 197 -7.76 -26.35 -18.49
N GLU A 198 -6.50 -26.19 -18.88
CA GLU A 198 -5.49 -25.59 -17.99
C GLU A 198 -5.67 -24.06 -17.86
N PRO A 199 -5.34 -23.48 -16.69
CA PRO A 199 -5.33 -22.02 -16.50
C PRO A 199 -4.44 -21.30 -17.51
N SER A 200 -4.97 -20.26 -18.16
CA SER A 200 -4.25 -19.47 -19.16
C SER A 200 -4.15 -17.98 -18.83
N HIS A 201 -4.89 -17.48 -17.83
CA HIS A 201 -5.03 -16.06 -17.55
C HIS A 201 -4.08 -15.58 -16.44
N LYS A 202 -3.33 -14.52 -16.72
CA LYS A 202 -2.35 -13.92 -15.81
C LYS A 202 -2.74 -12.48 -15.47
N ALA A 203 -2.74 -12.13 -14.19
CA ALA A 203 -3.05 -10.78 -13.73
C ALA A 203 -1.95 -9.78 -14.12
N THR A 204 -2.32 -8.56 -14.48
CA THR A 204 -1.38 -7.44 -14.52
C THR A 204 -1.18 -6.87 -13.13
N TRP A 205 0.09 -6.64 -12.77
CA TRP A 205 0.44 -6.00 -11.51
C TRP A 205 0.80 -4.56 -11.78
N ASN A 206 -0.19 -3.68 -11.68
CA ASN A 206 -0.01 -2.23 -11.74
C ASN A 206 -0.43 -1.63 -10.40
N ALA A 207 0.25 -0.57 -9.99
CA ALA A 207 -0.11 0.21 -8.82
C ALA A 207 -0.73 1.53 -9.27
N LEU A 208 -2.00 1.75 -8.92
CA LEU A 208 -2.66 3.04 -8.99
C LEU A 208 -3.11 3.39 -7.58
N CYS A 209 -2.66 4.52 -7.06
CA CYS A 209 -3.03 4.99 -5.74
C CYS A 209 -3.34 6.48 -5.77
N LEU A 210 -4.36 6.86 -5.01
CA LEU A 210 -4.76 8.24 -4.75
C LEU A 210 -4.70 8.42 -3.24
N ALA A 211 -3.79 9.25 -2.75
CA ALA A 211 -3.71 9.68 -1.36
C ALA A 211 -4.40 11.04 -1.23
N ASP A 212 -5.48 11.11 -0.47
CA ASP A 212 -6.24 12.33 -0.23
C ASP A 212 -5.73 13.07 1.01
N PHE A 213 -5.33 14.33 0.86
CA PHE A 213 -4.82 15.15 1.96
C PHE A 213 -5.90 16.01 2.62
N GLY A 214 -7.16 15.84 2.21
CA GLY A 214 -8.34 16.54 2.72
C GLY A 214 -8.72 17.75 1.87
N ASP A 215 -7.75 18.52 1.38
CA ASP A 215 -7.94 19.68 0.50
C ASP A 215 -7.15 19.62 -0.81
N SER A 216 -6.17 18.72 -0.88
CA SER A 216 -5.38 18.34 -2.06
C SER A 216 -5.15 16.82 -2.05
N GLY A 217 -4.25 16.30 -2.88
CA GLY A 217 -3.83 14.92 -2.78
C GLY A 217 -2.71 14.59 -3.76
N VAL A 218 -2.14 13.41 -3.61
CA VAL A 218 -1.10 12.85 -4.48
C VAL A 218 -1.64 11.58 -5.15
N ALA A 219 -1.50 11.52 -6.47
CA ALA A 219 -1.79 10.35 -7.27
C ALA A 219 -0.49 9.77 -7.82
N PHE A 220 -0.38 8.44 -7.88
CA PHE A 220 0.73 7.78 -8.57
C PHE A 220 0.28 6.55 -9.35
N LEU A 221 0.95 6.32 -10.48
CA LEU A 221 0.78 5.18 -11.36
C LEU A 221 2.14 4.52 -11.64
N ALA A 222 2.20 3.21 -11.40
CA ALA A 222 3.38 2.39 -11.62
C ALA A 222 3.00 1.15 -12.45
N LYS A 223 3.58 1.02 -13.66
CA LYS A 223 3.32 -0.08 -14.59
C LYS A 223 4.62 -0.65 -15.17
N PRO A 224 4.97 -1.92 -14.87
CA PRO A 224 4.45 -2.73 -13.76
C PRO A 224 4.69 -2.10 -12.39
N GLN A 225 4.04 -2.64 -11.35
CA GLN A 225 4.17 -2.18 -9.96
C GLN A 225 5.61 -2.32 -9.46
N ILE A 226 6.26 -3.45 -9.76
CA ILE A 226 7.64 -3.76 -9.37
C ILE A 226 8.58 -3.25 -10.49
N PRO A 227 9.64 -2.48 -10.16
CA PRO A 227 10.64 -2.04 -11.14
C PRO A 227 11.38 -3.20 -11.85
N PRO A 228 11.99 -2.96 -13.04
CA PRO A 228 11.92 -1.72 -13.84
C PRO A 228 10.55 -1.50 -14.49
N ARG A 229 10.16 -0.24 -14.65
CA ARG A 229 8.80 0.16 -15.07
C ARG A 229 8.76 0.78 -16.47
N ASN A 230 7.72 0.47 -17.22
CA ASN A 230 7.41 1.13 -18.50
C ASN A 230 6.72 2.49 -18.28
N VAL A 231 5.91 2.62 -17.23
CA VAL A 231 5.27 3.88 -16.85
C VAL A 231 5.49 4.12 -15.37
N THR A 232 6.00 5.31 -15.08
CA THR A 232 6.19 5.83 -13.74
C THR A 232 5.68 7.26 -13.76
N TRP A 233 4.60 7.53 -13.03
CA TRP A 233 3.96 8.85 -13.00
C TRP A 233 3.47 9.18 -11.60
N SER A 234 3.66 10.43 -11.20
CA SER A 234 3.17 10.98 -9.94
C SER A 234 2.70 12.41 -10.18
N SER A 235 1.61 12.81 -9.53
CA SER A 235 1.07 14.18 -9.62
C SER A 235 0.39 14.57 -8.33
N GLU A 236 0.48 15.85 -7.98
CA GLU A 236 -0.21 16.45 -6.85
C GLU A 236 -1.27 17.45 -7.32
N GLY A 237 -2.37 17.56 -6.60
CA GLY A 237 -3.31 18.67 -6.77
C GLY A 237 -4.71 18.41 -6.20
N LYS A 238 -5.54 19.47 -6.17
CA LYS A 238 -6.93 19.40 -5.71
C LYS A 238 -7.82 18.45 -6.51
N TRP A 239 -7.45 18.19 -7.76
CA TRP A 239 -8.16 17.23 -8.61
C TRP A 239 -8.11 15.81 -8.04
N VAL A 240 -7.05 15.45 -7.29
CA VAL A 240 -6.90 14.13 -6.66
C VAL A 240 -7.96 13.89 -5.60
N HIS A 241 -8.23 14.89 -4.76
CA HIS A 241 -9.30 14.87 -3.77
C HIS A 241 -10.67 14.60 -4.41
N LEU A 242 -11.00 15.35 -5.47
CA LEU A 242 -12.25 15.15 -6.21
C LEU A 242 -12.31 13.78 -6.91
N ALA A 243 -11.20 13.33 -7.48
CA ALA A 243 -11.10 12.02 -8.13
C ALA A 243 -11.32 10.88 -7.12
N LYS A 244 -10.78 10.99 -5.91
CA LYS A 244 -10.98 10.02 -4.82
C LYS A 244 -12.46 9.91 -4.43
N ILE A 245 -13.14 11.03 -4.20
CA ILE A 245 -14.59 11.06 -3.90
C ILE A 245 -15.41 10.46 -5.05
N GLY A 246 -15.07 10.80 -6.30
CA GLY A 246 -15.71 10.24 -7.48
C GLY A 246 -15.55 8.72 -7.55
N PHE A 247 -14.33 8.24 -7.34
CA PHE A 247 -14.01 6.81 -7.32
C PHE A 247 -14.73 6.07 -6.20
N GLU A 248 -14.81 6.63 -4.99
CA GLU A 248 -15.53 6.03 -3.86
C GLU A 248 -17.01 5.80 -4.20
N LYS A 249 -17.71 6.84 -4.66
CA LYS A 249 -19.13 6.75 -5.06
C LYS A 249 -19.33 5.74 -6.18
N TYR A 250 -18.44 5.76 -7.15
CA TYR A 250 -18.43 4.81 -8.26
C TYR A 250 -18.27 3.37 -7.78
N PHE A 251 -17.25 3.10 -6.96
CA PHE A 251 -16.94 1.77 -6.45
C PHE A 251 -18.07 1.23 -5.56
N MET A 252 -18.62 2.05 -4.66
CA MET A 252 -19.75 1.64 -3.81
C MET A 252 -21.00 1.32 -4.63
N ARG A 253 -21.30 2.10 -5.68
CA ARG A 253 -22.39 1.79 -6.60
C ARG A 253 -22.13 0.49 -7.37
N LYS A 254 -20.89 0.24 -7.79
CA LYS A 254 -20.47 -0.97 -8.49
C LYS A 254 -20.73 -2.22 -7.63
N ILE A 255 -20.33 -2.20 -6.37
CA ILE A 255 -20.62 -3.26 -5.39
C ILE A 255 -22.13 -3.47 -5.21
N ARG A 256 -22.91 -2.41 -4.98
CA ARG A 256 -24.37 -2.50 -4.80
C ARG A 256 -25.10 -3.08 -6.01
N LYS A 257 -24.54 -2.92 -7.22
CA LYS A 257 -25.11 -3.47 -8.46
C LYS A 257 -24.61 -4.87 -8.82
N GLY A 258 -23.61 -5.40 -8.09
CA GLY A 258 -23.00 -6.69 -8.41
C GLY A 258 -22.25 -6.71 -9.74
N ILE A 259 -21.73 -5.56 -10.20
CA ILE A 259 -20.95 -5.48 -11.45
C ILE A 259 -19.47 -5.47 -11.07
N SER A 260 -18.64 -6.35 -11.64
CA SER A 260 -17.20 -6.38 -11.31
C SER A 260 -16.38 -5.40 -12.15
N GLU A 261 -16.60 -5.38 -13.47
CA GLU A 261 -15.94 -4.52 -14.44
C GLU A 261 -16.96 -3.99 -15.46
N PRO A 262 -17.46 -2.75 -15.31
CA PRO A 262 -18.30 -2.14 -16.32
C PRO A 262 -17.54 -1.93 -17.63
N PHE A 263 -18.25 -2.07 -18.75
CA PHE A 263 -17.66 -1.94 -20.10
C PHE A 263 -16.90 -0.62 -20.30
N TYR A 264 -17.42 0.49 -19.80
CA TYR A 264 -16.77 1.80 -19.91
C TYR A 264 -15.48 1.91 -19.08
N GLU A 265 -15.41 1.24 -17.92
CA GLU A 265 -14.19 1.19 -17.10
C GLU A 265 -13.09 0.45 -17.88
N ARG A 266 -13.43 -0.72 -18.42
CA ARG A 266 -12.53 -1.51 -19.25
C ARG A 266 -12.03 -0.72 -20.46
N LEU A 267 -12.92 0.01 -21.13
CA LEU A 267 -12.58 0.82 -22.30
C LEU A 267 -11.64 1.98 -21.93
N MET A 268 -11.95 2.73 -20.87
CA MET A 268 -11.10 3.82 -20.38
C MET A 268 -9.72 3.33 -19.97
N LEU A 269 -9.67 2.23 -19.19
CA LEU A 269 -8.42 1.62 -18.75
C LEU A 269 -7.58 1.17 -19.95
N LYS A 270 -8.21 0.55 -20.96
CA LYS A 270 -7.54 0.16 -22.20
C LYS A 270 -6.99 1.36 -22.97
N LEU A 271 -7.72 2.48 -23.03
CA LEU A 271 -7.27 3.73 -23.68
C LEU A 271 -6.05 4.34 -22.99
N ILE A 272 -5.94 4.25 -21.66
CA ILE A 272 -4.74 4.69 -20.91
C ILE A 272 -3.66 3.58 -20.82
N GLY A 273 -3.81 2.51 -21.60
CA GLY A 273 -2.85 1.40 -21.69
C GLY A 273 -2.82 0.49 -20.45
N VAL A 274 -3.80 0.55 -19.58
CA VAL A 274 -3.89 -0.25 -18.35
C VAL A 274 -4.91 -1.37 -18.60
N VAL A 275 -4.44 -2.60 -18.84
CA VAL A 275 -5.31 -3.78 -19.03
C VAL A 275 -5.20 -4.71 -17.82
N ARG A 276 -6.27 -5.42 -17.45
CA ARG A 276 -6.30 -6.29 -16.25
C ARG A 276 -5.57 -7.62 -16.43
N LEU A 277 -5.54 -8.15 -17.64
CA LEU A 277 -4.93 -9.43 -17.97
C LEU A 277 -3.75 -9.21 -18.92
N LYS A 278 -2.64 -9.93 -18.70
CA LYS A 278 -1.47 -9.86 -19.58
C LYS A 278 -1.81 -10.45 -20.96
N GLY A 279 -1.36 -9.79 -22.02
CA GLY A 279 -1.49 -10.27 -23.40
C GLY A 279 -2.89 -10.14 -24.02
N LYS A 280 -3.79 -9.32 -23.44
CA LYS A 280 -5.14 -9.06 -23.95
C LYS A 280 -5.44 -7.56 -24.09
#